data_AF-A0A7J3XZL4-F1
#
_entry.id   AF-A0A7J3XZL4-F1
#
_cell.length_a   1.000
_cell.length_b   1.000
_cell.length_c   1.000
_cell.angle_alpha   90.00
_cell.angle_beta   90.00
_cell.angle_gamma   90.00
#
_symmetry.space_group_name_H-M   'P 1'
#
loop_
_entity.id
_entity.type
_entity.pdbx_description
1 polymer ?
#
loop_
_entity_poly.entity_id
_entity_poly.type
_entity_poly.pdbx_seq_one_letter_code
_entity_poly.pdbx_strand_id
1 'polypeptide(L)'
;MVEIALEVSLKTGVPGFPEASKIISVSTNTGSAILEAGKLIISSLSRLRVRYVNSGSGDYSLVAGGVLRLGDREIPVPCMIAVSKPCFRIQVIIPGVDEDVEVPPGSYDILLVLNWGEASGRGVHKLSVELDVKPGSTE
;
A
#
# COMPACT_ATOMS: atom_id res chain seq x y z
N MET A 1 2.76 1.71 25.77
CA MET A 1 1.52 0.97 25.40
C MET A 1 1.23 1.29 23.94
N VAL A 2 0.80 0.29 23.15
CA VAL A 2 0.47 0.46 21.72
C VAL A 2 -0.97 0.02 21.51
N GLU A 3 -1.79 0.90 20.95
CA GLU A 3 -3.19 0.63 20.67
C GLU A 3 -3.66 1.50 19.50
N ILE A 4 -3.27 1.10 18.29
CA ILE A 4 -3.61 1.84 17.08
C ILE A 4 -4.57 0.99 16.24
N ALA A 5 -5.73 1.56 15.89
CA ALA A 5 -6.62 0.98 14.89
C ALA A 5 -6.17 1.47 13.51
N LEU A 6 -5.60 0.57 12.71
CA LEU A 6 -5.14 0.86 11.36
C LEU A 6 -6.21 0.41 10.36
N GLU A 7 -6.97 1.38 9.83
CA GLU A 7 -7.91 1.18 8.73
C GLU A 7 -7.14 1.23 7.42
N VAL A 8 -7.08 0.11 6.70
CA VAL A 8 -6.41 0.03 5.40
C VAL A 8 -7.44 -0.20 4.32
N SER A 9 -7.38 0.57 3.24
CA SER A 9 -8.12 0.30 2.01
C SER A 9 -7.19 0.23 0.80
N LEU A 10 -7.58 -0.57 -0.17
CA LEU A 10 -6.95 -0.69 -1.47
C LEU A 10 -8.02 -0.58 -2.55
N LYS A 11 -7.84 0.39 -3.45
CA LYS A 11 -8.78 0.70 -4.53
C LYS A 11 -8.05 0.93 -5.86
N THR A 12 -8.81 0.94 -6.95
CA THR A 12 -8.33 1.30 -8.29
C THR A 12 -9.49 1.83 -9.13
N GLY A 13 -9.17 2.58 -10.18
CA GLY A 13 -10.16 3.00 -11.20
C GLY A 13 -10.49 1.92 -12.23
N VAL A 14 -9.82 0.76 -12.20
CA VAL A 14 -10.08 -0.35 -13.14
C VAL A 14 -11.47 -0.96 -12.88
N PRO A 15 -12.35 -1.02 -13.89
CA PRO A 15 -13.68 -1.60 -13.74
C PRO A 15 -13.64 -3.06 -13.26
N GLY A 16 -14.51 -3.40 -12.31
CA GLY A 16 -14.66 -4.76 -11.80
C GLY A 16 -13.67 -5.16 -10.69
N PHE A 17 -12.73 -4.29 -10.31
CA PHE A 17 -11.93 -4.52 -9.12
C PHE A 17 -12.74 -4.22 -7.85
N PRO A 18 -12.84 -5.17 -6.89
CA PRO A 18 -13.50 -4.89 -5.63
C PRO A 18 -12.63 -3.97 -4.77
N GLU A 19 -13.17 -2.85 -4.29
CA GLU A 19 -12.49 -2.10 -3.23
C GLU A 19 -12.35 -3.01 -2.01
N ALA A 20 -11.11 -3.17 -1.53
CA ALA A 20 -10.79 -4.02 -0.41
C ALA A 20 -10.45 -3.15 0.81
N SER A 21 -10.96 -3.50 1.98
CA SER A 21 -10.60 -2.82 3.21
C SER A 21 -10.54 -3.76 4.40
N LYS A 22 -9.72 -3.41 5.38
CA LYS A 22 -9.54 -4.17 6.61
C LYS A 22 -9.10 -3.25 7.74
N ILE A 23 -9.62 -3.50 8.93
CA ILE A 23 -9.14 -2.87 10.16
C ILE A 23 -8.12 -3.81 10.80
N ILE A 24 -6.93 -3.30 11.10
CA ILE A 24 -5.82 -4.02 11.70
C ILE A 24 -5.57 -3.43 13.08
N SER A 25 -5.60 -4.25 14.12
CA SER A 25 -5.23 -3.84 15.47
C SER A 25 -3.71 -3.90 15.65
N VAL A 26 -3.06 -2.75 15.77
CA VAL A 26 -1.63 -2.64 16.09
C VAL A 26 -1.48 -2.55 17.61
N SER A 27 -1.08 -3.66 18.22
CA SER A 27 -0.90 -3.80 19.67
C SER A 27 0.56 -4.01 20.10
N THR A 28 1.47 -4.11 19.13
CA THR A 28 2.90 -4.36 19.32
C THR A 28 3.72 -3.26 18.65
N ASN A 29 4.93 -3.00 19.17
CA ASN A 29 5.85 -2.00 18.62
C ASN A 29 6.35 -2.38 17.21
N THR A 30 6.44 -3.67 16.91
CA THR A 30 6.80 -4.21 15.60
C THR A 30 5.78 -5.24 15.16
N GLY A 31 5.56 -5.39 13.86
CA GLY A 31 4.68 -6.43 13.36
C GLY A 31 4.42 -6.33 11.87
N SER A 32 3.55 -7.20 11.40
CA SER A 32 3.16 -7.30 10.01
C SER A 32 1.68 -7.62 9.87
N ALA A 33 1.07 -7.17 8.78
CA ALA A 33 -0.30 -7.50 8.44
C ALA A 33 -0.46 -7.64 6.92
N ILE A 34 -1.46 -8.41 6.54
CA ILE A 34 -1.79 -8.68 5.15
C ILE A 34 -3.23 -8.23 4.86
N LEU A 35 -3.39 -7.50 3.76
CA LEU A 35 -4.66 -7.22 3.11
C LEU A 35 -4.67 -7.91 1.74
N GLU A 36 -5.55 -8.89 1.58
CA GLU A 36 -5.84 -9.52 0.30
C GLU A 36 -6.95 -8.72 -0.38
N ALA A 37 -6.67 -8.17 -1.56
CA ALA A 37 -7.61 -7.27 -2.24
C ALA A 37 -8.37 -7.92 -3.40
N GLY A 38 -8.08 -9.19 -3.70
CA GLY A 38 -8.71 -9.93 -4.79
C GLY A 38 -7.99 -9.75 -6.12
N LYS A 39 -8.71 -9.95 -7.23
CA LYS A 39 -8.12 -10.01 -8.58
C LYS A 39 -8.27 -8.70 -9.34
N LEU A 40 -7.15 -8.21 -9.88
CA LEU A 40 -7.10 -7.14 -10.86
C LEU A 40 -7.01 -7.73 -12.27
N ILE A 41 -7.90 -7.32 -13.16
CA ILE A 41 -7.89 -7.73 -14.57
C ILE A 41 -7.41 -6.56 -15.42
N ILE A 42 -6.27 -6.74 -16.07
CA ILE A 42 -5.68 -5.79 -17.01
C ILE A 42 -5.93 -6.32 -18.42
N SER A 43 -6.68 -5.59 -19.24
CA SER A 43 -7.11 -6.05 -20.58
C SER A 43 -6.12 -5.72 -21.70
N SER A 44 -5.26 -4.73 -21.50
CA SER A 44 -4.24 -4.28 -22.46
C SER A 44 -2.98 -3.85 -21.72
N LEU A 45 -1.85 -3.75 -22.43
CA LEU A 45 -0.60 -3.24 -21.85
C LEU A 45 -0.88 -1.90 -21.16
N SER A 46 -0.53 -1.83 -19.87
CA SER A 46 -0.89 -0.72 -19.00
C SER A 46 0.33 -0.23 -18.23
N ARG A 47 0.26 0.99 -17.74
CA ARG A 47 1.20 1.57 -16.79
C ARG A 47 0.52 1.68 -15.43
N LEU A 48 1.21 1.23 -14.39
CA LEU A 48 0.70 1.22 -13.02
C LEU A 48 1.59 2.09 -12.13
N ARG A 49 0.95 2.91 -11.30
CA ARG A 49 1.59 3.59 -10.18
C ARG A 49 0.77 3.43 -8.91
N VAL A 50 1.45 3.10 -7.82
CA VAL A 50 0.90 3.02 -6.48
C VAL A 50 0.91 4.42 -5.88
N ARG A 51 -0.27 4.90 -5.49
CA ARG A 51 -0.44 6.12 -4.70
C ARG A 51 -0.97 5.74 -3.33
N TYR A 52 -0.67 6.55 -2.33
CA TYR A 52 -1.19 6.33 -0.99
C TYR A 52 -1.43 7.66 -0.29
N VAL A 53 -2.48 7.68 0.53
CA VAL A 53 -2.88 8.82 1.34
C VAL A 53 -3.03 8.37 2.77
N ASN A 54 -2.52 9.18 3.69
CA ASN A 54 -2.56 8.92 5.11
C ASN A 54 -3.37 9.99 5.83
N SER A 55 -4.18 9.56 6.78
CA SER A 55 -4.81 10.46 7.75
C SER A 55 -4.86 9.76 9.10
N GLY A 56 -4.98 10.51 10.18
CA GLY A 56 -5.07 9.91 11.50
C GLY A 56 -5.48 10.86 12.58
N SER A 57 -5.87 10.29 13.71
CA SER A 57 -6.28 11.00 14.91
C SER A 57 -5.81 10.26 16.17
N GLY A 58 -5.62 11.00 17.25
CA GLY A 58 -5.05 10.47 18.51
C GLY A 58 -3.57 10.82 18.69
N ASP A 59 -2.98 10.28 19.73
CA ASP A 59 -1.59 10.51 20.13
C ASP A 59 -0.78 9.23 19.98
N TYR A 60 -0.14 9.09 18.81
CA TYR A 60 0.65 7.92 18.47
C TYR A 60 1.82 8.27 17.54
N SER A 61 2.73 7.31 17.43
CA SER A 61 3.76 7.25 16.41
C SER A 61 3.68 5.91 15.72
N LEU A 62 3.81 5.92 14.40
CA LEU A 62 3.78 4.73 13.55
C LEU A 62 4.65 4.95 12.33
N VAL A 63 5.60 4.05 12.10
CA VAL A 63 6.37 3.97 10.85
C VAL A 63 6.12 2.60 10.25
N ALA A 64 5.48 2.60 9.09
CA ALA A 64 5.16 1.37 8.37
C ALA A 64 5.52 1.49 6.89
N GLY A 65 6.09 0.42 6.38
CA GLY A 65 6.33 0.19 4.96
C GLY A 65 5.69 -1.12 4.54
N GLY A 66 5.99 -1.55 3.33
CA GLY A 66 5.38 -2.77 2.83
C GLY A 66 5.81 -3.14 1.43
N VAL A 67 5.10 -4.14 0.91
CA VAL A 67 5.21 -4.59 -0.47
C VAL A 67 3.78 -4.75 -1.00
N LEU A 68 3.51 -4.13 -2.14
CA LEU A 68 2.35 -4.47 -2.94
C LEU A 68 2.74 -5.60 -3.90
N ARG A 69 2.03 -6.72 -3.84
CA ARG A 69 2.17 -7.84 -4.76
C ARG A 69 1.08 -7.79 -5.82
N LEU A 70 1.50 -7.93 -7.06
CA LEU A 70 0.69 -8.00 -8.27
C LEU A 70 1.06 -9.30 -9.00
N GLY A 71 0.39 -10.40 -8.66
CA GLY A 71 0.87 -11.74 -9.02
C GLY A 71 2.28 -11.97 -8.48
N ASP A 72 3.23 -12.35 -9.35
CA ASP A 72 4.63 -12.58 -8.98
C ASP A 72 5.47 -11.29 -8.87
N ARG A 73 4.91 -10.13 -9.25
CA ARG A 73 5.63 -8.86 -9.18
C ARG A 73 5.47 -8.22 -7.80
N GLU A 74 6.60 -7.83 -7.23
CA GLU A 74 6.66 -7.10 -5.96
C GLU A 74 7.02 -5.63 -6.19
N ILE A 75 6.22 -4.72 -5.64
CA ILE A 75 6.44 -3.27 -5.65
C ILE A 75 6.68 -2.84 -4.19
N PRO A 76 7.93 -2.58 -3.78
CA PRO A 76 8.22 -2.17 -2.41
C PRO A 76 7.75 -0.75 -2.15
N VAL A 77 7.11 -0.50 -1.00
CA VAL A 77 6.66 0.82 -0.58
C VAL A 77 7.17 1.08 0.85
N PRO A 78 8.44 1.44 1.03
CA PRO A 78 9.13 1.39 2.33
C PRO A 78 8.67 2.44 3.35
N CYS A 79 8.03 3.52 2.90
CA CYS A 79 7.59 4.63 3.75
C CYS A 79 6.11 4.96 3.48
N MET A 80 5.26 3.95 3.58
CA MET A 80 3.83 4.11 3.32
C MET A 80 3.16 4.94 4.43
N ILE A 81 3.58 4.77 5.69
CA ILE A 81 3.11 5.52 6.85
C ILE A 81 4.31 6.09 7.62
N ALA A 82 4.26 7.38 7.96
CA ALA A 82 5.23 8.03 8.83
C ALA A 82 4.53 9.09 9.71
N VAL A 83 4.22 8.74 10.95
CA VAL A 83 3.53 9.61 11.93
C VAL A 83 4.44 9.89 13.12
N SER A 84 4.64 11.18 13.41
CA SER A 84 5.44 11.71 14.53
C SER A 84 6.92 11.29 14.55
N LYS A 85 7.37 10.53 13.54
CA LYS A 85 8.74 10.09 13.32
C LYS A 85 9.08 10.12 11.83
N PRO A 86 10.32 10.46 11.46
CA PRO A 86 10.77 10.40 10.08
C PRO A 86 10.83 8.95 9.59
N CYS A 87 10.55 8.73 8.31
CA CYS A 87 10.83 7.48 7.62
C CYS A 87 11.97 7.69 6.63
N PHE A 88 12.93 6.77 6.64
CA PHE A 88 14.10 6.82 5.76
C PHE A 88 14.03 5.68 4.74
N ARG A 89 14.29 6.02 3.48
CA ARG A 89 14.52 5.05 2.41
C ARG A 89 15.80 5.39 1.66
N ILE A 90 16.42 4.38 1.06
CA ILE A 90 17.55 4.58 0.14
C ILE A 90 17.06 5.42 -1.05
N GLN A 91 17.88 6.37 -1.52
CA GLN A 91 17.58 7.21 -2.69
C GLN A 91 17.73 6.42 -4.00
N VAL A 92 16.88 5.43 -4.19
CA VAL A 92 16.74 4.66 -5.43
C VAL A 92 15.32 4.84 -5.93
N ILE A 93 15.19 5.01 -7.25
CA ILE A 93 13.90 5.03 -7.92
C ILE A 93 13.23 3.68 -7.74
N ILE A 94 12.01 3.68 -7.21
CA ILE A 94 11.19 2.48 -7.06
C ILE A 94 10.15 2.45 -8.19
N PRO A 95 10.28 1.53 -9.17
CA PRO A 95 9.27 1.34 -10.21
C PRO A 95 7.91 0.98 -9.61
N GLY A 96 6.86 1.65 -10.06
CA GLY A 96 5.52 1.54 -9.51
C GLY A 96 5.25 2.46 -8.32
N VAL A 97 6.22 3.23 -7.82
CA VAL A 97 6.00 4.26 -6.78
C VAL A 97 6.47 5.63 -7.29
N ASP A 98 7.76 5.74 -7.60
CA ASP A 98 8.37 6.99 -8.08
C ASP A 98 8.11 7.17 -9.58
N GLU A 99 8.08 6.06 -10.31
CA GLU A 99 7.84 5.99 -11.75
C GLU A 99 6.75 4.97 -12.07
N ASP A 100 6.18 5.06 -13.26
CA ASP A 100 5.21 4.07 -13.72
C ASP A 100 5.92 2.75 -14.01
N VAL A 101 5.26 1.63 -13.74
CA VAL A 101 5.74 0.31 -14.18
C VAL A 101 4.78 -0.26 -15.22
N GLU A 102 5.33 -0.83 -16.29
CA GLU A 102 4.52 -1.50 -17.30
C GLU A 102 3.98 -2.83 -16.78
N VAL A 103 2.69 -3.05 -16.96
CA VAL A 103 1.94 -4.23 -16.56
C VAL A 103 1.30 -4.83 -17.81
N PRO A 104 1.71 -6.04 -18.20
CA PRO A 104 1.08 -6.75 -19.32
C PRO A 104 -0.41 -7.04 -19.08
N PRO A 105 -1.17 -7.35 -20.13
CA PRO A 105 -2.50 -7.90 -19.97
C PRO A 105 -2.48 -9.20 -19.16
N GLY A 106 -3.43 -9.36 -18.24
CA GLY A 106 -3.48 -10.53 -17.38
C GLY A 106 -4.46 -10.39 -16.22
N SER A 107 -4.58 -11.46 -15.44
CA SER A 107 -5.30 -11.46 -14.16
C SER A 107 -4.29 -11.65 -13.03
N TYR A 108 -4.32 -10.73 -12.07
CA TYR A 108 -3.32 -10.66 -11.01
C TYR A 108 -4.02 -10.67 -9.65
N ASP A 109 -3.61 -11.57 -8.77
CA ASP A 109 -3.97 -11.50 -7.36
C ASP A 109 -3.22 -10.33 -6.71
N ILE A 110 -3.97 -9.47 -6.02
CA ILE A 110 -3.45 -8.29 -5.35
C ILE A 110 -3.38 -8.53 -3.85
N LEU A 111 -2.19 -8.30 -3.31
CA LEU A 111 -1.93 -8.43 -1.89
C LEU A 111 -1.05 -7.30 -1.41
N LEU A 112 -1.45 -6.65 -0.32
CA LEU A 112 -0.63 -5.65 0.36
C LEU A 112 -0.08 -6.25 1.65
N VAL A 113 1.24 -6.38 1.73
CA VAL A 113 1.95 -6.69 2.96
C VAL A 113 2.38 -5.39 3.62
N LEU A 114 1.94 -5.16 4.85
CA LEU A 114 2.39 -4.06 5.70
C LEU A 114 3.32 -4.59 6.77
N ASN A 115 4.39 -3.86 7.04
CA ASN A 115 5.33 -4.13 8.12
C ASN A 115 5.60 -2.82 8.85
N TRP A 116 5.52 -2.83 10.18
CA TRP A 116 5.93 -1.71 11.01
C TRP A 116 7.10 -2.11 11.88
N GLY A 117 8.12 -1.25 11.91
CA GLY A 117 9.29 -1.38 12.78
C GLY A 117 9.13 -0.61 14.08
N GLU A 118 8.23 0.37 14.12
CA GLU A 118 8.00 1.22 15.27
C GLU A 118 6.53 1.63 15.37
N ALA A 119 5.93 1.38 16.53
CA ALA A 119 4.56 1.77 16.86
C ALA A 119 4.43 2.05 18.37
N SER A 120 3.84 3.18 18.72
CA SER A 120 3.62 3.57 20.11
C SER A 120 2.43 4.51 20.25
N GLY A 121 1.77 4.51 21.42
CA GLY A 121 0.65 5.41 21.70
C GLY A 121 -0.70 4.82 21.30
N ARG A 122 -1.71 5.67 21.19
CA ARG A 122 -3.10 5.28 20.92
C ARG A 122 -3.74 6.19 19.89
N GLY A 123 -4.42 5.60 18.91
CA GLY A 123 -5.13 6.38 17.90
C GLY A 123 -5.76 5.55 16.81
N VAL A 124 -6.26 6.25 15.79
CA VAL A 124 -6.75 5.67 14.55
C VAL A 124 -5.92 6.21 13.41
N HIS A 125 -5.48 5.31 12.53
CA HIS A 125 -4.79 5.67 11.30
C HIS A 125 -5.56 5.11 10.11
N LYS A 126 -5.77 5.93 9.09
CA LYS A 126 -6.37 5.51 7.83
C LYS A 126 -5.34 5.61 6.73
N LEU A 127 -5.06 4.47 6.12
CA LEU A 127 -4.19 4.32 4.96
C LEU A 127 -5.06 3.93 3.77
N SER A 128 -5.10 4.80 2.76
CA SER A 128 -5.78 4.53 1.48
C SER A 128 -4.74 4.32 0.41
N VAL A 129 -4.64 3.11 -0.13
CA VAL A 129 -3.75 2.75 -1.25
C VAL A 129 -4.57 2.73 -2.54
N GLU A 130 -4.06 3.39 -3.57
CA GLU A 130 -4.71 3.49 -4.88
C GLU A 130 -3.77 3.00 -5.97
N LEU A 131 -4.25 2.07 -6.80
CA LEU A 131 -3.56 1.64 -8.01
C LEU A 131 -4.03 2.52 -9.17
N ASP A 132 -3.20 3.50 -9.54
CA ASP A 132 -3.38 4.38 -10.69
C ASP A 132 -2.94 3.61 -11.95
N VAL A 133 -3.91 3.01 -12.64
CA VAL A 133 -3.70 2.21 -13.85
C VAL A 133 -4.11 3.03 -15.06
N LYS A 134 -3.18 3.20 -16.00
CA LYS A 134 -3.37 3.95 -17.25
C LYS A 134 -3.03 3.08 -18.44
N PRO A 135 -3.60 3.34 -19.62
CA PRO A 135 -3.15 2.70 -20.86
C PRO A 135 -1.64 2.89 -21.06
N GLY A 136 -0.96 1.82 -21.47
CA GLY A 136 0.42 1.88 -21.94
C GLY A 136 0.47 2.56 -23.32
N SER A 137 1.54 3.30 -23.59
CA SER A 137 1.81 3.77 -24.95
C SER A 137 2.42 2.61 -25.75
N THR A 138 1.78 2.25 -26.86
CA THR A 138 2.46 1.53 -27.93
C THR A 138 3.25 2.57 -28.72
N GLU A 139 4.53 2.77 -28.36
CA GLU A 139 5.47 3.36 -29.32
C GLU A 139 5.70 2.39 -30.49
#